data_AF-A0A090QAT1-F1
#
_entry.id   AF-A0A090QAT1-F1
#
_cell.length_a   1.000
_cell.length_b   1.000
_cell.length_c   1.000
_cell.angle_alpha   90.00
_cell.angle_beta   90.00
_cell.angle_gamma   90.00
#
_symmetry.space_group_name_H-M   'P 1'
#
loop_
_entity.id
_entity.type
_entity.pdbx_description
1 polymer ?
#
loop_
_entity_poly.entity_id
_entity_poly.type
_entity_poly.pdbx_seq_one_letter_code
_entity_poly.pdbx_strand_id
1 'polypeptide(L)' 'MVKKQNDRHAIDAIGFNLGKKIDLIKNDDKFDIAYTISENEWNDNVTLQLMLKDIKA' A
#
# COMPACT_ATOMS: atom_id res chain seq x y z
N MET A 1 -27.66 -5.96 -9.24
CA MET A 1 -26.51 -5.24 -8.65
C MET A 1 -25.29 -5.63 -9.47
N VAL A 2 -24.79 -4.73 -10.33
CA VAL A 2 -23.71 -5.05 -11.25
C VAL A 2 -22.39 -4.98 -10.48
N LYS A 3 -21.78 -6.14 -10.18
CA LYS A 3 -20.41 -6.18 -9.67
C LYS A 3 -19.51 -5.67 -10.79
N LYS A 4 -18.97 -4.46 -10.61
CA LYS A 4 -18.00 -3.87 -11.53
C LYS A 4 -16.67 -4.62 -11.32
N GLN A 5 -16.45 -5.69 -12.08
CA GLN A 5 -15.15 -6.33 -12.25
C GLN A 5 -14.23 -5.34 -12.97
N ASN A 6 -13.39 -4.65 -12.21
CA ASN A 6 -12.22 -3.97 -12.71
C ASN A 6 -11.10 -4.47 -11.79
N ASP A 7 -10.35 -5.48 -12.24
CA ASP A 7 -9.43 -6.33 -11.44
C ASP A 7 -8.15 -5.61 -10.97
N ARG A 8 -8.27 -4.37 -10.49
CA ARG A 8 -7.21 -3.64 -9.80
C ARG A 8 -7.73 -3.27 -8.43
N HIS A 9 -7.75 -4.26 -7.52
CA HIS A 9 -7.96 -3.97 -6.11
C HIS A 9 -6.72 -3.22 -5.59
N ALA A 10 -6.90 -1.93 -5.33
CA ALA A 10 -5.94 -1.17 -4.56
C ALA A 10 -5.99 -1.68 -3.10
N ILE A 11 -4.83 -1.86 -2.50
CA ILE A 11 -4.69 -2.21 -1.09
C ILE A 11 -3.98 -1.03 -0.43
N ASP A 12 -4.55 -0.53 0.67
CA ASP A 12 -3.94 0.55 1.42
C ASP A 12 -2.59 0.10 1.99
N ALA A 13 -1.62 1.01 1.99
CA ALA A 13 -0.28 0.75 2.49
C ALA A 13 0.22 1.91 3.34
N ILE A 14 0.96 1.60 4.40
CA ILE A 14 1.61 2.59 5.27
C ILE A 14 3.08 2.22 5.49
N GLY A 15 3.96 3.22 5.41
CA GLY A 15 5.39 3.06 5.63
C GLY A 15 5.94 4.18 6.48
N PHE A 16 6.64 3.82 7.56
CA PHE A 16 7.26 4.78 8.47
C PHE A 16 8.73 5.00 8.11
N ASN A 17 9.23 6.23 8.25
CA ASN A 17 10.62 6.61 7.98
C ASN A 17 11.10 6.41 6.52
N LEU A 18 10.18 6.28 5.55
CA LEU A 18 10.51 6.11 4.12
C LEU A 18 10.55 7.44 3.33
N GLY A 19 10.47 8.60 4.00
CA GLY A 19 10.41 9.90 3.32
C GLY A 19 11.59 10.21 2.40
N LYS A 20 12.78 9.65 2.69
CA LYS A 20 13.97 9.78 1.83
C LYS A 20 13.83 9.04 0.48
N LYS A 21 12.86 8.14 0.36
CA LYS A 21 12.59 7.33 -0.84
C LYS A 21 11.43 7.87 -1.68
N ILE A 22 10.93 9.06 -1.36
CA ILE A 22 9.79 9.67 -2.06
C ILE A 22 10.04 9.84 -3.56
N ASP A 23 11.28 10.14 -3.95
CA ASP A 23 11.61 10.36 -5.37
C ASP A 23 11.51 9.07 -6.19
N LEU A 24 11.55 7.89 -5.56
CA LEU A 24 11.36 6.60 -6.25
C LEU A 24 9.89 6.35 -6.63
N ILE A 25 8.93 7.07 -6.03
CA ILE A 25 7.49 6.82 -6.22
C ILE A 25 6.75 7.98 -6.92
N LYS A 26 7.42 9.12 -7.16
CA LYS A 26 6.79 10.33 -7.72
C LYS A 26 6.49 10.26 -9.21
N ASN A 27 7.19 9.41 -9.97
CA ASN A 27 7.21 9.48 -11.42
C ASN A 27 6.24 8.50 -12.12
N ASP A 28 5.35 7.85 -11.38
CA ASP A 28 4.47 6.76 -11.88
C ASP A 28 5.25 5.55 -12.45
N ASP A 29 6.55 5.49 -12.16
CA ASP A 29 7.40 4.36 -12.47
C ASP A 29 7.06 3.18 -11.56
N LYS A 30 7.23 1.96 -12.09
CA LYS A 30 7.10 0.75 -11.29
C LYS A 30 8.28 0.67 -10.30
N PHE A 31 7.98 0.27 -9.08
CA PHE A 31 8.94 0.04 -8.02
C PHE A 31 8.58 -1.23 -7.24
N ASP A 32 9.58 -1.83 -6.62
CA ASP A 32 9.45 -2.97 -5.73
C ASP A 32 9.25 -2.51 -4.28
N ILE A 33 8.52 -3.33 -3.52
CA ILE A 33 8.28 -3.12 -2.09
C ILE A 33 8.60 -4.38 -1.28
N ALA A 34 9.18 -4.19 -0.10
CA ALA A 34 9.20 -5.19 0.95
C ALA A 34 8.10 -4.84 1.96
N TYR A 35 7.20 -5.78 2.26
CA TYR A 35 6.03 -5.51 3.09
C TYR A 35 5.62 -6.71 3.95
N THR A 36 4.82 -6.43 4.97
CA THR A 36 4.06 -7.42 5.75
C THR A 36 2.57 -7.07 5.70
N ILE A 37 1.70 -8.06 5.86
CA ILE A 37 0.25 -7.82 5.98
C ILE A 37 -0.06 -7.46 7.44
N SER A 38 -0.85 -6.42 7.65
CA SER A 38 -1.34 -5.95 8.95
C SER A 38 -2.85 -5.75 8.89
N GLU A 39 -3.49 -5.78 10.06
CA GLU A 39 -4.85 -5.30 10.23
C GLU A 39 -4.81 -3.85 10.71
N ASN A 40 -5.71 -3.03 10.19
CA ASN A 40 -5.98 -1.68 10.66
C ASN A 40 -7.38 -1.67 11.28
N GLU A 41 -7.46 -1.39 12.57
CA GLU A 41 -8.72 -1.26 13.30
C GLU A 41 -9.03 0.22 13.53
N TRP A 42 -10.10 0.69 12.91
CA TRP A 42 -10.57 2.07 13.08
C TRP A 42 -12.08 2.11 13.21
N ASN A 43 -12.58 2.66 14.32
CA ASN A 43 -14.01 2.81 14.58
C ASN A 43 -14.79 1.49 14.36
N ASP A 44 -14.35 0.42 15.04
CA ASP A 44 -14.88 -0.95 14.96
C ASP A 44 -14.85 -1.61 13.57
N ASN A 45 -14.10 -1.03 12.62
CA ASN A 45 -13.89 -1.63 11.30
C ASN A 45 -12.44 -2.12 11.19
N VAL A 46 -12.28 -3.41 10.91
CA VAL A 46 -10.98 -4.06 10.65
C VAL A 46 -10.79 -4.20 9.15
N THR A 47 -9.71 -3.61 8.63
CA THR A 47 -9.32 -3.72 7.22
C THR A 47 -7.90 -4.25 7.08
N LEU A 48 -7.61 -4.95 5.98
CA LEU A 48 -6.24 -5.33 5.66
C LEU A 48 -5.46 -4.13 5.12
N GLN A 49 -4.22 -3.98 5.57
CA GLN A 49 -3.30 -2.94 5.14
C GLN A 49 -1.90 -3.54 4.95
N LEU A 50 -1.14 -3.03 3.98
CA LEU A 50 0.28 -3.37 3.83
C LEU A 50 1.13 -2.47 4.73
N MET A 51 1.95 -3.07 5.58
CA MET A 51 2.98 -2.35 6.32
C MET A 51 4.30 -2.45 5.55
N LEU A 52 4.71 -1.34 4.96
CA LEU A 52 5.94 -1.24 4.16
C LEU A 52 7.17 -1.27 5.08
N LYS A 53 8.14 -2.09 4.71
CA LYS A 53 9.46 -2.20 5.33
C LYS A 53 10.53 -1.53 4.49
N ASP A 54 10.39 -1.60 3.17
CA ASP A 54 11.29 -0.91 2.26
C ASP A 54 10.70 -0.67 0.86
N ILE A 55 11.32 0.26 0.12
CA ILE A 55 11.00 0.58 -1.29
C ILE A 55 12.30 0.56 -2.12
N LYS A 56 12.24 0.01 -3.32
CA LYS A 56 13.36 -0.06 -4.26
C LYS A 56 12.87 0.13 -5.70
N ALA A 57 13.65 0.79 -6.55
CA ALA A 57 13.42 0.85 -8.01
C ALA A 57 14.13 -0.28 -8.75
#